data_AF-A0AAW0Q7N6-F1
#
_entry.id   AF-A0AAW0Q7N6-F1
#
_cell.length_a   1.000
_cell.length_b   1.000
_cell.length_c   1.000
_cell.angle_alpha   90.00
_cell.angle_beta   90.00
_cell.angle_gamma   90.00
#
_symmetry.space_group_name_H-M   'P 1'
#
loop_
_entity.id
_entity.type
_entity.pdbx_description
1 polymer ?
#
loop_
_entity_poly.entity_id
_entity_poly.type
_entity_poly.pdbx_seq_one_letter_code
_entity_poly.pdbx_strand_id
1 'polypeptide(L)'
;MKFSALAAAVASGLVAAAPISETVTISNFIYRAPANGLTVDGKHADRLMRFQLSVDDITCQAVDVDIPATGYTCSDPAYSFDTLNPGVLDATFLVRLYHQVDDSELSGDIRIFATGPLFTIKDQVGTATGTLTPSQ
;
A
#
# COMPACT_ATOMS: atom_id res chain seq x y z
N MET A 1 14.54 -53.37 42.75
CA MET A 1 14.13 -51.98 43.04
C MET A 1 13.66 -51.38 41.72
N LYS A 2 12.36 -51.10 41.59
CA LYS A 2 11.74 -50.53 40.38
C LYS A 2 11.82 -49.01 40.50
N PHE A 3 12.54 -48.35 39.61
CA PHE A 3 12.45 -46.90 39.42
C PHE A 3 11.67 -46.66 38.13
N SER A 4 10.39 -46.32 38.28
CA SER A 4 9.59 -45.74 37.20
C SER A 4 10.06 -44.31 36.98
N ALA A 5 10.61 -44.03 35.80
CA ALA A 5 10.88 -42.66 35.36
C ALA A 5 9.63 -42.10 34.67
N LEU A 6 8.97 -41.15 35.34
CA LEU A 6 8.11 -40.16 34.67
C LEU A 6 8.94 -38.87 34.51
N ALA A 7 9.08 -38.38 33.28
CA ALA A 7 9.29 -36.96 32.96
C ALA A 7 9.12 -36.81 31.44
N ALA A 8 7.96 -36.32 31.01
CA ALA A 8 7.68 -34.90 30.76
C ALA A 8 7.85 -34.61 29.26
N ALA A 9 6.78 -34.87 28.51
CA ALA A 9 6.63 -34.37 27.15
C ALA A 9 6.62 -32.84 27.21
N VAL A 10 7.68 -32.21 26.72
CA VAL A 10 7.73 -30.77 26.51
C VAL A 10 6.79 -30.51 25.32
N ALA A 11 5.55 -30.15 25.61
CA ALA A 11 4.64 -29.65 24.59
C ALA A 11 5.20 -28.30 24.13
N SER A 12 5.96 -28.31 23.03
CA SER A 12 6.25 -27.12 22.25
C SER A 12 4.93 -26.57 21.75
N GLY A 13 4.30 -25.73 22.56
CA GLY A 13 3.18 -24.92 22.13
C GLY A 13 3.68 -23.99 21.04
N LEU A 14 3.42 -24.34 19.78
CA LEU A 14 3.34 -23.33 18.73
C LEU A 14 2.19 -22.42 19.15
N VAL A 15 2.54 -21.30 19.79
CA VAL A 15 1.66 -20.15 19.83
C VAL A 15 1.61 -19.69 18.38
N ALA A 16 0.59 -20.14 17.64
CA ALA A 16 0.25 -19.54 16.37
C ALA A 16 -0.04 -18.07 16.67
N ALA A 17 0.91 -17.19 16.35
CA ALA A 17 0.70 -15.76 16.40
C ALA A 17 -0.54 -15.48 15.55
N ALA A 18 -1.55 -14.83 16.12
CA ALA A 18 -2.72 -14.41 15.36
C ALA A 18 -2.22 -13.58 14.17
N PRO A 19 -2.78 -13.73 12.95
CA PRO A 19 -2.37 -12.94 11.82
C PRO A 19 -2.55 -11.46 12.19
N ILE A 20 -1.44 -10.72 12.24
CA ILE A 20 -1.46 -9.29 12.47
C ILE A 20 -2.07 -8.67 11.23
N SER A 21 -3.29 -8.13 11.36
CA SER A 21 -3.90 -7.31 10.32
C SER A 21 -3.91 -5.85 10.75
N GLU A 22 -3.70 -4.97 9.78
CA GLU A 22 -3.65 -3.53 10.02
C GLU A 22 -4.74 -2.85 9.20
N THR A 23 -5.52 -1.98 9.83
CA THR A 23 -6.46 -1.13 9.10
C THR A 23 -5.78 0.20 8.79
N VAL A 24 -5.67 0.51 7.49
CA VAL A 24 -5.08 1.77 7.01
C VAL A 24 -6.16 2.61 6.34
N THR A 25 -6.11 3.92 6.53
CA THR A 25 -6.94 4.87 5.78
C THR A 25 -6.07 5.80 4.97
N ILE A 26 -6.33 5.85 3.66
CA ILE A 26 -5.75 6.79 2.72
C ILE A 26 -6.61 8.06 2.68
N SER A 27 -5.97 9.20 2.89
CA SER A 27 -6.54 10.54 2.78
C SER A 27 -5.69 11.44 1.89
N ASN A 28 -6.25 12.59 1.50
CA ASN A 28 -5.56 13.64 0.74
C ASN A 28 -4.88 13.14 -0.55
N PHE A 29 -5.48 12.14 -1.20
CA PHE A 29 -4.96 11.61 -2.46
C PHE A 29 -5.07 12.65 -3.57
N ILE A 30 -3.96 12.84 -4.29
CA ILE A 30 -3.82 13.67 -5.46
C ILE A 30 -3.09 12.87 -6.53
N TYR A 31 -3.68 12.82 -7.72
CA TYR A 31 -3.01 12.36 -8.93
C TYR A 31 -2.92 13.49 -9.94
N ARG A 32 -1.75 13.73 -10.51
CA ARG A 32 -1.54 14.69 -11.60
C ARG A 32 -1.17 13.92 -12.86
N ALA A 33 -2.01 14.02 -13.88
CA ALA A 33 -1.67 13.55 -15.21
C ALA A 33 -0.71 14.53 -15.92
N PRO A 34 0.05 14.09 -16.95
CA PRO A 34 0.88 14.98 -17.74
C PRO A 34 -0.01 16.01 -18.46
N ALA A 35 0.39 17.29 -18.45
CA ALA A 35 -0.43 18.42 -18.92
C ALA A 35 -0.84 18.34 -20.40
N ASN A 36 -0.17 17.51 -21.20
CA ASN A 36 -0.33 17.37 -22.64
C ASN A 36 -0.58 15.92 -23.07
N GLY A 37 -0.77 15.00 -22.10
CA GLY A 37 -0.86 13.56 -22.38
C GLY A 37 0.41 12.95 -23.01
N LEU A 38 1.51 13.71 -23.12
CA LEU A 38 2.72 13.22 -23.76
C LEU A 38 3.44 12.23 -22.86
N THR A 39 3.86 11.15 -23.50
CA THR A 39 5.01 10.37 -23.10
C THR A 39 6.27 11.04 -23.66
N VAL A 40 7.30 11.19 -22.84
CA VAL A 40 8.66 11.51 -23.28
C VAL A 40 9.44 10.21 -23.23
N ASP A 41 9.97 9.74 -24.37
CA ASP A 41 10.69 8.47 -24.49
C ASP A 41 9.89 7.23 -24.02
N GLY A 42 8.58 7.24 -24.23
CA GLY A 42 7.69 6.18 -23.76
C GLY A 42 7.40 6.21 -22.25
N LYS A 43 7.99 7.16 -21.51
CA LYS A 43 7.74 7.40 -20.09
C LYS A 43 6.82 8.58 -19.90
N HIS A 44 5.95 8.50 -18.90
CA HIS A 44 5.03 9.59 -18.60
C HIS A 44 5.68 10.59 -17.63
N ALA A 45 6.53 11.45 -18.17
CA ALA A 45 7.12 12.56 -17.42
C ALA A 45 6.03 13.42 -16.76
N ASP A 46 6.34 13.96 -15.58
CA ASP A 46 5.53 14.89 -14.79
C ASP A 46 4.25 14.29 -14.15
N ARG A 47 4.09 12.97 -14.16
CA ARG A 47 3.03 12.35 -13.35
C ARG A 47 3.36 12.41 -11.88
N LEU A 48 2.39 12.82 -11.07
CA LEU A 48 2.51 12.81 -9.62
C LEU A 48 1.42 11.92 -9.04
N MET A 49 1.78 11.08 -8.08
CA MET A 49 0.83 10.47 -7.15
C MET A 49 1.26 10.81 -5.73
N ARG A 50 0.34 11.32 -4.92
CA ARG A 50 0.58 11.63 -3.52
C ARG A 50 -0.64 11.29 -2.69
N PHE A 51 -0.45 10.73 -1.51
CA PHE A 51 -1.49 10.52 -0.52
C PHE A 51 -0.90 10.41 0.89
N GLN A 52 -1.76 10.42 1.90
CA GLN A 52 -1.38 10.28 3.30
C GLN A 52 -2.05 9.03 3.90
N LEU A 53 -1.31 8.33 4.76
CA LEU A 53 -1.83 7.27 5.61
C LEU A 53 -2.24 7.87 6.96
N SER A 54 -3.41 7.46 7.46
CA SER A 54 -3.89 7.86 8.78
C SER A 54 -3.08 7.27 9.93
N VAL A 55 -2.38 6.17 9.66
CA VAL A 55 -1.44 5.55 10.59
C VAL A 55 -0.17 6.40 10.50
N ASP A 56 0.14 7.10 11.59
CA ASP A 56 1.38 7.87 11.78
C ASP A 56 1.65 9.05 10.84
N ASP A 57 0.61 9.60 10.18
CA ASP A 57 0.71 10.77 9.27
C ASP A 57 1.75 10.58 8.15
N ILE A 58 1.89 9.33 7.69
CA ILE A 58 2.88 8.94 6.69
C ILE A 58 2.45 9.46 5.32
N THR A 59 3.35 10.16 4.64
CA THR A 59 3.11 10.66 3.28
C THR A 59 3.72 9.71 2.26
N CYS A 60 2.92 9.19 1.34
CA CYS A 60 3.38 8.40 0.21
C CYS A 60 3.35 9.26 -1.06
N GLN A 61 4.49 9.40 -1.73
CA GLN A 61 4.62 10.26 -2.91
C GLN A 61 5.55 9.64 -3.96
N ALA A 62 5.10 9.65 -5.21
CA ALA A 62 5.91 9.32 -6.39
C ALA A 62 5.79 10.42 -7.45
N VAL A 63 6.93 10.84 -7.99
CA VAL A 63 7.05 11.69 -9.18
C VAL A 63 7.46 10.83 -10.36
N ASP A 64 7.10 11.25 -11.57
CA ASP A 64 7.26 10.48 -12.80
C ASP A 64 6.65 9.07 -12.67
N VAL A 65 5.49 8.99 -12.00
CA VAL A 65 4.86 7.72 -11.65
C VAL A 65 4.38 6.99 -12.92
N ASP A 66 4.96 5.82 -13.15
CA ASP A 66 4.46 4.85 -14.11
C ASP A 66 3.24 4.13 -13.51
N ILE A 67 2.28 3.77 -14.37
CA ILE A 67 1.11 2.98 -13.95
C ILE A 67 0.76 1.95 -15.03
N PRO A 68 0.82 0.64 -14.74
CA PRO A 68 1.23 0.05 -13.45
C PRO A 68 2.74 0.15 -13.20
N ALA A 69 3.15 0.23 -11.93
CA ALA A 69 4.55 0.17 -11.50
C ALA A 69 4.68 -0.24 -10.04
N THR A 70 5.88 -0.66 -9.63
CA THR A 70 6.13 -1.22 -8.30
C THR A 70 7.23 -0.49 -7.54
N GLY A 71 7.16 -0.53 -6.21
CA GLY A 71 8.26 -0.19 -5.31
C GLY A 71 8.44 1.30 -4.99
N TYR A 72 7.37 2.10 -4.94
CA TYR A 72 7.46 3.48 -4.47
C TYR A 72 7.50 3.55 -2.95
N THR A 73 8.55 4.13 -2.37
CA THR A 73 8.70 4.27 -0.91
C THR A 73 7.91 5.46 -0.38
N CYS A 74 7.30 5.32 0.80
CA CYS A 74 6.66 6.41 1.52
C CYS A 74 7.68 7.21 2.36
N SER A 75 7.23 8.22 3.10
CA SER A 75 8.09 9.00 3.99
C SER A 75 8.66 8.16 5.14
N ASP A 76 7.89 7.16 5.59
CA ASP A 76 8.40 6.07 6.42
C ASP A 76 8.86 4.93 5.49
N PRO A 77 10.14 4.52 5.54
CA PRO A 77 10.66 3.45 4.69
C PRO A 77 10.10 2.06 5.01
N ALA A 78 9.42 1.88 6.15
CA ALA A 78 8.68 0.65 6.43
C ALA A 78 7.45 0.51 5.51
N TYR A 79 6.96 1.62 4.94
CA TYR A 79 5.84 1.62 4.01
C TYR A 79 6.28 1.84 2.56
N SER A 80 5.70 1.06 1.65
CA SER A 80 5.85 1.26 0.22
C SER A 80 4.55 0.97 -0.51
N PHE A 81 4.44 1.39 -1.76
CA PHE A 81 3.25 1.14 -2.56
C PHE A 81 3.57 0.85 -4.03
N ASP A 82 2.67 0.08 -4.64
CA ASP A 82 2.59 -0.12 -6.07
C ASP A 82 1.36 0.60 -6.64
N THR A 83 1.43 0.95 -7.91
CA THR A 83 0.30 1.44 -8.69
C THR A 83 -0.21 0.31 -9.59
N LEU A 84 -1.49 -0.05 -9.46
CA LEU A 84 -2.06 -1.21 -10.16
C LEU A 84 -2.95 -0.83 -11.34
N ASN A 85 -3.65 0.32 -11.25
CA ASN A 85 -4.54 0.82 -12.31
C ASN A 85 -4.32 2.32 -12.49
N PRO A 86 -4.19 2.82 -13.75
CA PRO A 86 -4.07 4.24 -14.03
C PRO A 86 -5.24 5.10 -13.53
N GLY A 87 -6.44 4.54 -13.34
CA GLY A 87 -7.61 5.26 -12.78
C GLY A 87 -8.08 6.49 -13.55
N VAL A 88 -7.44 6.82 -14.67
CA VAL A 88 -7.64 8.06 -15.44
C VAL A 88 -9.03 8.10 -16.08
N LEU A 89 -9.54 6.93 -16.49
CA LEU A 89 -10.80 6.81 -17.26
C LEU A 89 -12.03 6.56 -16.38
N ASP A 90 -11.87 5.88 -15.25
CA ASP A 90 -12.97 5.40 -14.40
C ASP A 90 -12.95 6.01 -12.99
N ALA A 91 -12.15 7.07 -12.78
CA ALA A 91 -12.05 7.80 -11.52
C ALA A 91 -11.65 6.92 -10.31
N THR A 92 -11.05 5.75 -10.58
CA THR A 92 -10.76 4.73 -9.57
C THR A 92 -9.30 4.33 -9.65
N PHE A 93 -8.51 4.74 -8.68
CA PHE A 93 -7.12 4.35 -8.53
C PHE A 93 -7.04 3.12 -7.64
N LEU A 94 -6.16 2.19 -8.00
CA LEU A 94 -5.88 1.01 -7.20
C LEU A 94 -4.40 1.02 -6.85
N VAL A 95 -4.12 1.06 -5.55
CA VAL A 95 -2.77 0.98 -5.01
C VAL A 95 -2.65 -0.29 -4.18
N ARG A 96 -1.51 -0.96 -4.26
CA ARG A 96 -1.14 -1.98 -3.27
C ARG A 96 -0.22 -1.33 -2.28
N LEU A 97 -0.58 -1.34 -1.01
CA LEU A 97 0.26 -0.83 0.07
C LEU A 97 0.96 -2.01 0.75
N TYR A 98 2.22 -1.81 1.12
CA TYR A 98 3.03 -2.73 1.88
C TYR A 98 3.51 -2.06 3.16
N HIS A 99 3.57 -2.82 4.24
CA HIS A 99 4.16 -2.41 5.51
C HIS A 99 5.07 -3.53 6.03
N GLN A 100 6.34 -3.20 6.21
CA GLN A 100 7.35 -4.07 6.80
C GLN A 100 7.33 -3.95 8.33
N VAL A 101 6.98 -5.03 9.01
CA VAL A 101 6.92 -5.14 10.47
C VAL A 101 7.85 -6.27 10.91
N ASP A 102 8.99 -5.91 11.50
CA ASP A 102 10.07 -6.83 11.84
C ASP A 102 10.51 -7.70 10.63
N ASP A 103 10.31 -9.02 10.73
CA ASP A 103 10.65 -10.00 9.68
C ASP A 103 9.43 -10.36 8.78
N SER A 104 8.33 -9.61 8.87
CA SER A 104 7.08 -9.88 8.16
C SER A 104 6.61 -8.69 7.32
N GLU A 105 6.02 -8.99 6.17
CA GLU A 105 5.36 -7.98 5.33
C GLU A 105 3.83 -8.12 5.43
N LEU A 106 3.16 -6.99 5.65
CA LEU A 106 1.72 -6.87 5.46
C LEU A 106 1.46 -6.21 4.11
N SER A 107 0.45 -6.67 3.37
CA SER A 107 0.05 -6.04 2.13
C SER A 107 -1.47 -6.02 1.93
N GLY A 108 -1.96 -5.09 1.11
CA GLY A 108 -3.37 -5.00 0.76
C GLY A 108 -3.64 -4.03 -0.38
N ASP A 109 -4.68 -4.34 -1.16
CA ASP A 109 -5.14 -3.50 -2.27
C ASP A 109 -6.18 -2.49 -1.78
N ILE A 110 -5.95 -1.21 -2.05
CA ILE A 110 -6.79 -0.10 -1.59
C ILE A 110 -7.31 0.64 -2.81
N ARG A 111 -8.65 0.69 -2.90
CA ARG A 111 -9.34 1.41 -3.96
C ARG A 111 -9.60 2.85 -3.54
N ILE A 112 -9.10 3.78 -4.32
CA ILE A 112 -9.23 5.22 -4.08
C ILE A 112 -10.11 5.81 -5.17
N PHE A 113 -11.21 6.45 -4.78
CA PHE A 113 -12.03 7.23 -5.71
C PHE A 113 -11.50 8.65 -5.80
N ALA A 114 -11.32 9.17 -7.01
CA ALA A 114 -10.85 10.53 -7.23
C ALA A 114 -11.53 11.18 -8.45
N THR A 115 -11.87 12.45 -8.32
CA THR A 115 -12.59 13.22 -9.35
C THR A 115 -11.74 14.35 -9.92
N GLY A 116 -12.09 14.81 -11.11
CA GLY A 116 -11.43 15.90 -11.81
C GLY A 116 -11.51 15.73 -13.33
N PRO A 117 -11.17 16.76 -14.12
CA PRO A 117 -11.12 16.64 -15.58
C PRO A 117 -10.14 15.56 -16.07
N LEU A 118 -10.26 15.16 -17.35
CA LEU A 118 -9.28 14.27 -17.98
C LEU A 118 -7.96 15.03 -18.21
N PHE A 119 -6.83 14.33 -18.02
CA PHE A 119 -5.47 14.87 -18.22
C PHE A 119 -5.12 16.07 -17.32
N THR A 120 -5.78 16.20 -16.17
CA THR A 120 -5.49 17.23 -15.16
C THR A 120 -5.15 16.61 -13.81
N ILE A 121 -5.24 17.42 -12.76
CA ILE A 121 -5.26 16.96 -11.37
C ILE A 121 -6.58 16.23 -11.08
N LYS A 122 -6.49 15.12 -10.34
CA LYS A 122 -7.57 14.36 -9.75
C LYS A 122 -7.41 14.41 -8.23
N ASP A 123 -8.46 14.78 -7.54
CA ASP A 123 -8.51 14.89 -6.09
C ASP A 123 -9.39 13.79 -5.50
N GLN A 124 -9.01 13.25 -4.35
CA GLN A 124 -9.77 12.21 -3.66
C GLN A 124 -11.21 12.60 -3.38
N VAL A 125 -12.13 11.64 -3.53
CA VAL A 125 -13.51 11.74 -3.08
C VAL A 125 -13.64 10.93 -1.79
N GLY A 126 -13.81 11.61 -0.66
CA GLY A 126 -13.87 10.98 0.66
C GLY A 126 -12.51 10.43 1.10
N THR A 127 -12.54 9.38 1.92
CA THR A 127 -11.36 8.59 2.32
C THR A 127 -11.45 7.18 1.74
N ALA A 128 -10.32 6.48 1.67
CA ALA A 128 -10.28 5.08 1.27
C ALA A 128 -9.68 4.25 2.40
N THR A 129 -10.38 3.22 2.85
CA THR A 129 -9.91 2.34 3.93
C THR A 129 -9.65 0.95 3.37
N GLY A 130 -8.56 0.34 3.82
CA GLY A 130 -8.22 -1.03 3.48
C GLY A 130 -7.62 -1.77 4.66
N THR A 131 -7.47 -3.08 4.50
CA THR A 131 -6.84 -3.94 5.49
C THR A 131 -5.59 -4.53 4.88
N LEU A 132 -4.44 -4.34 5.54
CA LEU A 132 -3.21 -5.04 5.24
C LEU A 132 -3.20 -6.36 6.03
N THR A 133 -2.83 -7.43 5.36
CA THR A 133 -2.70 -8.76 5.96
C THR A 133 -1.34 -9.34 5.60
N PRO A 134 -0.81 -10.30 6.38
CA PRO A 134 0.46 -10.94 6.06
C PRO A 134 0.44 -11.45 4.63
N SER A 135 1.42 -11.03 3.83
CA SER A 135 1.61 -11.57 2.48
C SER A 135 1.86 -13.09 2.59
N GLN A 136 1.08 -13.87 1.87
CA GLN A 136 1.23 -15.34 1.77
C GLN A 136 2.51 -15.72 1.03
#